data_AF-A0AAV0WLR9-F1
#
_entry.id   AF-A0AAV0WLR9-F1
#
_cell.length_a   1.000
_cell.length_b   1.000
_cell.length_c   1.000
_cell.angle_alpha   90.00
_cell.angle_beta   90.00
_cell.angle_gamma   90.00
#
_symmetry.space_group_name_H-M   'P 1'
#
loop_
_entity.id
_entity.type
_entity.pdbx_description
1 polymer ?
#
loop_
_entity_poly.entity_id
_entity_poly.type
_entity_poly.pdbx_seq_one_letter_code
_entity_poly.pdbx_strand_id
1 'polypeptide(L)'
;MKHAGKNYYTWRCNKKCSLNCPAILHTSINKTDPILKVQHQHPAEQSKIEIAKAINKIKQNAKCSGANPSQMYAEAVSQLDVYTKARMRYFFVIFYVIY
;
A
#
# COMPACT_ATOMS: atom_id res chain seq x y z
N MET A 1 26.48 4.67 -0.08
CA MET A 1 25.09 4.79 0.44
C MET A 1 24.26 5.63 -0.54
N LYS A 2 23.12 5.13 -1.06
CA LYS A 2 22.37 5.71 -2.21
C LYS A 2 21.60 7.02 -1.95
N HIS A 3 21.83 7.69 -0.81
CA HIS A 3 21.07 8.89 -0.39
C HIS A 3 21.93 9.99 0.25
N ALA A 4 23.23 10.04 -0.03
CA ALA A 4 24.08 11.13 0.47
C ALA A 4 23.57 12.49 -0.05
N GLY A 5 23.13 13.37 0.86
CA GLY A 5 22.66 14.73 0.56
C GLY A 5 21.17 14.90 0.25
N LYS A 6 20.35 13.85 0.27
CA LYS A 6 18.90 13.96 0.04
C LYS A 6 18.13 14.04 1.37
N ASN A 7 17.41 15.14 1.56
CA ASN A 7 16.61 15.39 2.78
C ASN A 7 15.18 14.79 2.73
N TYR A 8 14.80 14.17 1.61
CA TYR A 8 13.45 13.64 1.41
C TYR A 8 13.42 12.42 0.48
N TYR A 9 12.39 11.60 0.64
CA TYR A 9 12.00 10.58 -0.34
C TYR A 9 10.99 11.14 -1.32
N THR A 10 11.10 10.74 -2.58
CA THR A 10 10.15 11.07 -3.64
C THR A 10 9.35 9.83 -4.01
N TRP A 11 8.04 9.92 -3.91
CA TRP A 11 7.08 8.89 -4.25
C TRP A 11 6.30 9.30 -5.49
N ARG A 12 6.01 8.30 -6.35
CA ARG A 12 5.15 8.46 -7.53
C ARG A 12 3.85 7.71 -7.31
N CYS A 13 2.77 8.20 -7.90
CA CYS A 13 1.50 7.49 -7.84
C CYS A 13 1.61 6.09 -8.47
N ASN A 14 0.97 5.08 -7.86
CA ASN A 14 0.85 3.73 -8.42
C ASN A 14 0.17 3.71 -9.81
N LYS A 15 -0.66 4.72 -10.11
CA LYS A 15 -1.31 4.91 -11.41
C LYS A 15 -0.45 5.65 -12.43
N LYS A 16 0.85 5.85 -12.15
CA LYS A 16 1.74 6.53 -13.08
C LYS A 16 1.78 5.85 -14.44
N CYS A 17 1.82 4.52 -14.50
CA CYS A 17 1.88 3.80 -15.77
C CYS A 17 0.49 3.61 -16.38
N SER A 18 -0.54 3.33 -15.58
CA SER A 18 -1.86 2.99 -16.10
C SER A 18 -2.69 4.21 -16.53
N LEU A 19 -2.51 5.36 -15.87
CA LEU A 19 -3.28 6.59 -16.12
C LEU A 19 -2.37 7.78 -16.43
N ASN A 20 -1.07 7.55 -16.66
CA ASN A 20 -0.07 8.62 -16.84
C ASN A 20 -0.02 9.65 -15.70
N CYS A 21 -0.55 9.29 -14.51
CA CYS A 21 -0.78 10.22 -13.41
C CYS A 21 0.50 10.98 -13.02
N PRO A 22 0.50 12.32 -13.03
CA PRO A 22 1.71 13.11 -12.76
C PRO A 22 2.01 13.28 -11.28
N ALA A 23 1.17 12.75 -10.38
CA ALA A 23 1.27 13.03 -8.95
C ALA A 23 2.60 12.59 -8.34
N ILE A 24 3.19 13.50 -7.56
CA ILE A 24 4.47 13.34 -6.86
C ILE A 24 4.27 13.76 -5.41
N LEU A 25 4.66 12.87 -4.50
CA LEU A 25 4.64 13.11 -3.05
C LEU A 25 6.07 13.10 -2.53
N HIS A 26 6.42 14.09 -1.71
CA HIS A 26 7.66 14.08 -0.94
C HIS A 26 7.37 13.75 0.51
N THR A 27 8.24 12.97 1.15
CA THR A 27 8.20 12.74 2.59
C THR A 27 9.59 12.97 3.17
N SER A 28 9.69 13.37 4.43
CA SER A 28 10.99 13.45 5.11
C SER A 28 11.70 12.08 5.12
N ILE A 29 12.99 12.05 5.44
CA ILE A 29 13.74 10.78 5.62
C ILE A 29 13.10 9.91 6.72
N ASN A 30 12.49 10.54 7.71
CA ASN A 30 11.78 9.85 8.79
C ASN A 30 10.36 9.40 8.36
N LYS A 31 10.00 9.60 7.09
CA LYS A 31 8.67 9.35 6.52
C LYS A 31 7.55 10.10 7.26
N THR A 32 7.90 11.21 7.90
CA THR A 32 6.97 12.18 8.47
C THR A 32 6.67 13.26 7.44
N ASP A 33 5.61 14.03 7.67
CA ASP A 33 5.31 15.26 6.92
C ASP A 33 5.17 15.05 5.40
N PRO A 34 4.15 14.30 4.96
CA PRO A 34 3.89 14.10 3.54
C PRO A 34 3.47 15.42 2.86
N ILE A 35 4.24 15.84 1.86
CA ILE A 35 3.96 17.04 1.06
C ILE A 35 3.67 16.62 -0.38
N LEU A 36 2.44 16.86 -0.84
CA LEU A 36 2.07 16.63 -2.24
C LEU A 36 2.63 17.77 -3.10
N LYS A 37 3.59 17.45 -3.97
CA LYS A 37 4.23 18.43 -4.87
C LYS A 37 3.49 18.58 -6.19
N VAL A 38 2.91 17.51 -6.69
CA VAL A 38 2.09 17.51 -7.91
C VAL A 38 0.80 16.77 -7.62
N GLN A 39 -0.33 17.39 -7.96
CA GLN A 39 -1.65 16.82 -7.73
C GLN A 39 -1.98 15.65 -8.65
N HIS A 40 -2.94 14.83 -8.22
CA HIS A 40 -3.52 13.78 -9.04
C HIS A 40 -4.43 14.36 -10.13
N GLN A 41 -4.46 13.68 -11.28
CA GLN A 41 -5.42 13.95 -12.36
C GLN A 41 -6.47 12.83 -12.47
N HIS A 42 -6.75 12.17 -11.35
CA HIS A 42 -7.78 11.14 -11.26
C HIS A 42 -8.36 11.12 -9.84
N PRO A 43 -9.62 10.70 -9.68
CA PRO A 43 -10.22 10.54 -8.36
C PRO A 43 -9.52 9.44 -7.55
N ALA A 44 -9.63 9.52 -6.23
CA ALA A 44 -9.16 8.47 -5.34
C ALA A 44 -10.05 7.22 -5.46
N GLU A 45 -9.44 6.04 -5.60
CA GLU A 45 -10.15 4.77 -5.51
C GLU A 45 -10.24 4.35 -4.04
N GLN A 46 -11.20 4.90 -3.29
CA GLN A 46 -11.30 4.74 -1.82
C GLN A 46 -11.26 3.26 -1.38
N SER A 47 -11.95 2.38 -2.10
CA SER A 47 -11.97 0.94 -1.81
C SER A 47 -10.58 0.30 -1.83
N LYS A 48 -9.71 0.68 -2.77
CA LYS A 48 -8.33 0.15 -2.84
C LYS A 48 -7.45 0.68 -1.72
N ILE A 49 -7.69 1.93 -1.31
CA ILE A 49 -6.99 2.54 -0.18
C ILE A 49 -7.34 1.81 1.11
N GLU A 50 -8.63 1.55 1.35
CA GLU A 50 -9.09 0.81 2.54
C GLU A 50 -8.55 -0.63 2.57
N ILE A 51 -8.57 -1.33 1.43
CA ILE A 51 -7.97 -2.67 1.33
C ILE A 51 -6.46 -2.64 1.65
N ALA A 52 -5.73 -1.65 1.13
CA ALA A 52 -4.29 -1.52 1.41
C ALA A 52 -4.01 -1.24 2.90
N LYS A 53 -4.83 -0.40 3.55
CA LYS A 53 -4.75 -0.16 5.00
C LYS A 53 -4.99 -1.45 5.79
N ALA A 54 -6.03 -2.22 5.42
CA ALA A 54 -6.35 -3.48 6.08
C ALA A 54 -5.20 -4.50 5.96
N ILE A 55 -4.63 -4.66 4.76
CA ILE A 55 -3.47 -5.54 4.53
C ILE A 55 -2.26 -5.09 5.37
N ASN A 56 -1.99 -3.78 5.45
CA ASN A 56 -0.89 -3.27 6.26
C ASN A 56 -1.10 -3.54 7.76
N LYS A 57 -2.33 -3.40 8.27
CA LYS A 57 -2.68 -3.73 9.65
C LYS A 57 -2.45 -5.22 9.94
N ILE A 58 -2.89 -6.11 9.05
CA ILE A 58 -2.64 -7.56 9.17
C ILE A 58 -1.14 -7.84 9.21
N LYS A 59 -0.36 -7.23 8.31
CA LYS A 59 1.11 -7.39 8.27
C LYS A 59 1.79 -6.89 9.55
N GLN A 60 1.35 -5.76 10.10
CA GLN A 60 1.88 -5.24 11.36
C GLN A 60 1.55 -6.17 12.53
N ASN A 61 0.31 -6.64 12.62
CA ASN A 61 -0.11 -7.57 13.66
C ASN A 61 0.69 -8.89 13.57
N ALA A 62 0.90 -9.42 12.37
CA ALA A 62 1.68 -10.64 12.16
C ALA A 62 3.16 -10.50 12.56
N LYS A 63 3.76 -9.31 12.40
CA LYS A 63 5.13 -9.04 12.85
C LYS A 63 5.24 -9.05 14.38
N CYS A 64 4.20 -8.66 15.10
CA CYS A 64 4.21 -8.58 16.56
C CYS A 64 3.78 -9.88 17.25
N SER A 65 3.01 -10.74 16.58
CA SER A 65 2.41 -11.92 17.20
C SER A 65 3.23 -13.20 17.06
N GLY A 66 4.26 -13.23 16.21
CA GLY A 66 4.95 -14.47 15.84
C GLY A 66 4.06 -15.50 15.11
N ALA A 67 2.80 -15.14 14.84
CA ALA A 67 1.84 -16.01 14.18
C ALA A 67 2.06 -16.01 12.67
N ASN A 68 1.76 -17.14 12.03
CA ASN A 68 1.97 -17.30 10.60
C ASN A 68 1.11 -16.25 9.84
N PRO A 69 1.74 -15.34 9.06
CA PRO A 69 1.01 -14.29 8.34
C PRO A 69 -0.10 -14.81 7.42
N SER A 70 0.03 -16.04 6.91
CA SER A 70 -0.98 -16.68 6.07
C SER A 70 -2.26 -17.02 6.82
N GLN A 71 -2.17 -17.43 8.09
CA GLN A 71 -3.33 -17.75 8.93
C GLN A 71 -4.09 -16.48 9.33
N MET A 72 -3.37 -15.44 9.76
CA MET A 72 -3.97 -14.15 10.11
C MET A 72 -4.62 -13.47 8.89
N TYR A 73 -4.02 -13.65 7.72
CA TYR A 73 -4.62 -13.18 6.48
C TYR A 73 -5.91 -13.94 6.15
N ALA A 74 -5.90 -15.28 6.22
CA ALA A 74 -7.08 -16.10 5.97
C ALA A 74 -8.24 -15.72 6.91
N GLU A 75 -7.94 -15.50 8.19
CA GLU A 75 -8.90 -15.06 9.20
C GLU A 75 -9.46 -13.67 8.87
N ALA A 76 -8.60 -12.69 8.60
CA ALA A 76 -9.05 -11.34 8.23
C ALA A 76 -9.87 -11.31 6.93
N VAL A 77 -9.51 -12.13 5.93
CA VAL A 77 -10.29 -12.26 4.68
C VAL A 77 -11.64 -12.94 4.93
N SER A 78 -11.74 -13.83 5.92
CA SER A 78 -13.01 -14.46 6.28
C SER A 78 -14.01 -13.47 6.89
N GLN A 79 -13.51 -12.39 7.49
CA GLN A 79 -14.33 -11.33 8.11
C GLN A 79 -14.78 -10.24 7.12
N LEU A 80 -14.32 -10.27 5.87
CA LEU A 80 -14.72 -9.32 4.83
C LEU A 80 -15.98 -9.79 4.08
N ASP A 81 -16.80 -8.83 3.64
CA ASP A 81 -17.95 -9.10 2.80
C ASP A 81 -17.55 -9.72 1.45
N VAL A 82 -18.50 -10.42 0.81
CA VAL A 82 -18.27 -11.19 -0.43
C VAL A 82 -17.71 -10.31 -1.55
N TYR A 83 -18.16 -9.05 -1.66
CA TYR A 83 -17.72 -8.12 -2.70
C TYR A 83 -16.26 -7.70 -2.48
N THR A 84 -15.90 -7.35 -1.24
CA THR A 84 -14.52 -6.99 -0.88
C THR A 84 -13.57 -8.17 -1.01
N LYS A 85 -14.01 -9.36 -0.60
CA LYS A 85 -13.25 -10.63 -0.72
C LYS A 85 -12.93 -10.99 -2.17
N ALA A 86 -13.89 -10.82 -3.08
CA ALA A 86 -13.69 -11.07 -4.52
C ALA A 86 -12.61 -10.16 -5.12
N ARG A 87 -12.51 -8.90 -4.67
CA ARG A 87 -11.49 -7.94 -5.12
C ARG A 87 -10.11 -8.20 -4.51
N MET A 88 -10.06 -8.84 -3.35
CA MET A 88 -8.81 -9.15 -2.64
C MET A 88 -8.02 -10.30 -3.27
N ARG A 89 -8.70 -11.29 -3.90
CA ARG A 89 -8.07 -12.42 -4.61
C ARG A 89 -7.09 -11.98 -5.70
N TYR A 90 -7.32 -10.85 -6.36
CA TYR A 90 -6.44 -10.32 -7.40
C TYR A 90 -5.14 -9.70 -6.88
N PHE A 91 -5.08 -9.34 -5.59
CA PHE A 91 -3.86 -8.78 -4.99
C PHE A 91 -2.89 -9.86 -4.47
N PHE A 92 -3.40 -11.04 -4.10
CA PHE A 92 -2.58 -12.12 -3.53
C PHE A 92 -1.54 -12.66 -4.54
N VAL A 93 -1.89 -12.72 -5.83
CA VAL A 93 -0.98 -13.20 -6.89
C VAL A 93 0.22 -12.28 -7.06
N ILE A 94 0.09 -10.97 -6.78
CA ILE A 94 1.19 -10.01 -6.95
C ILE A 94 2.19 -10.08 -5.78
N PHE A 95 1.74 -10.41 -4.56
CA PHE A 95 2.63 -10.44 -3.39
C PHE A 95 3.44 -11.73 -3.24
N TYR A 96 3.01 -12.85 -3.83
CA TYR A 96 3.74 -14.12 -3.78
C TYR A 96 4.95 -14.16 -4.75
N VAL A 97 5.02 -13.24 -5.72
CA VAL A 97 6.09 -13.18 -6.74
C VAL A 97 7.29 -12.32 -6.28
N ILE A 98 7.21 -11.68 -5.10
CA ILE A 98 8.26 -10.78 -4.57
C ILE A 98 8.82 -11.28 -3.22
N TYR A 99 8.76 -12.58 -2.97
CA TYR A 99 9.56 -13.25 -1.94
C TYR A 99 10.41 -14.33 -2.58
#